data_AF-A0A8H6GYU8-F1
#
_entry.id   AF-A0A8H6GYU8-F1
#
_cell.length_a   1.000
_cell.length_b   1.000
_cell.length_c   1.000
_cell.angle_alpha   90.00
_cell.angle_beta   90.00
_cell.angle_gamma   90.00
#
_symmetry.space_group_name_H-M   'P 1'
#
loop_
_entity.id
_entity.type
_entity.pdbx_description
1 polymer ?
#
loop_
_entity_poly.entity_id
_entity_poly.type
_entity_poly.pdbx_seq_one_letter_code
_entity_poly.pdbx_strand_id
1 'polypeptide(L)'
;MASSSWSASTTTCSRPKSTSYRAPRLRIALSFLLLLACLTSTVLAGTETSSSSLRHRRHHAPTINRYELHRRKDEDEVKEIVNKETPSKTEGKSKATTVTIQRAAKTAAATNTPLPEAFDGNLSAELSTTSDSNCPAFLNGILSDPSYETCYPLSMMLQTSRGFFEAQKQLLSIVRVLDATCAANVTYCTDFFDAAARNLTASENCKQEWESGNTIVKQFLYGMKAYEMMYKATCLQTPEDDMYCYANAVTNTTTAANAYFYYLPYNLTLPGSTNPSCSWCIQETMNIFHAAAEDRSQPVALTYESAARQVNTLCGPDFVNSTLPPEETNLAHIFAPSWVGLVLALGSAALVNAVL
;
A
#
# COMPACT_ATOMS: atom_id res chain seq x y z
N MET A 1 -30.33 -26.42 -53.97
CA MET A 1 -31.31 -27.08 -54.85
C MET A 1 -31.40 -28.54 -54.46
N ALA A 2 -32.62 -29.07 -54.39
CA ALA A 2 -33.01 -30.49 -54.30
C ALA A 2 -32.77 -31.25 -52.97
N SER A 3 -33.77 -31.09 -52.10
CA SER A 3 -34.37 -32.05 -51.17
C SER A 3 -34.97 -33.31 -51.84
N SER A 4 -35.05 -34.45 -51.10
CA SER A 4 -36.24 -35.34 -50.93
C SER A 4 -35.84 -36.80 -50.56
N SER A 5 -36.23 -37.34 -49.38
CA SER A 5 -37.36 -38.29 -49.12
C SER A 5 -36.98 -39.79 -49.29
N TRP A 6 -37.44 -40.83 -48.56
CA TRP A 6 -38.65 -41.06 -47.75
C TRP A 6 -38.57 -42.43 -46.98
N SER A 7 -39.23 -42.51 -45.81
CA SER A 7 -40.21 -43.55 -45.32
C SER A 7 -39.85 -45.06 -45.26
N ALA A 8 -40.34 -45.94 -44.36
CA ALA A 8 -41.30 -45.93 -43.23
C ALA A 8 -41.08 -47.25 -42.41
N SER A 9 -41.51 -47.36 -41.15
CA SER A 9 -42.67 -48.20 -40.77
C SER A 9 -43.09 -48.01 -39.31
N THR A 10 -44.41 -48.10 -39.14
CA THR A 10 -45.32 -47.78 -38.04
C THR A 10 -45.64 -48.94 -37.08
N THR A 11 -45.97 -48.63 -35.81
CA THR A 11 -47.00 -49.32 -34.99
C THR A 11 -47.46 -48.33 -33.89
N THR A 12 -48.58 -47.60 -34.01
CA THR A 12 -50.03 -47.88 -33.77
C THR A 12 -50.47 -47.93 -32.29
N CYS A 13 -51.32 -46.94 -31.93
CA CYS A 13 -52.44 -46.89 -30.94
C CYS A 13 -52.19 -47.15 -29.44
N SER A 14 -52.86 -46.53 -28.45
CA SER A 14 -53.91 -45.51 -28.40
C SER A 14 -54.08 -45.02 -26.95
N ARG A 15 -54.63 -43.80 -26.82
CA ARG A 15 -54.95 -43.00 -25.62
C ARG A 15 -56.02 -43.63 -24.70
N PRO A 16 -56.17 -43.12 -23.47
CA PRO A 16 -57.40 -42.34 -23.22
C PRO A 16 -57.16 -40.99 -22.53
N LYS A 17 -58.08 -40.04 -22.81
CA LYS A 17 -58.30 -38.77 -22.09
C LYS A 17 -59.26 -39.03 -20.93
N SER A 18 -59.08 -38.36 -19.78
CA SER A 18 -60.13 -37.48 -19.19
C SER A 18 -59.65 -36.70 -17.95
N THR A 19 -59.66 -35.38 -18.08
CA THR A 19 -60.16 -34.33 -17.15
C THR A 19 -59.95 -34.40 -15.61
N SER A 20 -59.31 -33.32 -15.13
CA SER A 20 -59.75 -32.40 -14.07
C SER A 20 -59.94 -32.90 -12.64
N TYR A 21 -59.11 -32.44 -11.69
CA TYR A 21 -59.49 -31.47 -10.63
C TYR A 21 -58.34 -31.25 -9.60
N ARG A 22 -58.14 -29.96 -9.25
CA ARG A 22 -57.63 -29.35 -8.01
C ARG A 22 -56.58 -30.06 -7.10
N ALA A 23 -55.47 -29.36 -6.86
CA ALA A 23 -54.59 -29.48 -5.68
C ALA A 23 -55.31 -29.01 -4.39
N PRO A 24 -54.80 -29.21 -3.13
CA PRO A 24 -53.50 -28.71 -2.61
C PRO A 24 -52.74 -29.69 -1.66
N ARG A 25 -51.39 -29.74 -1.68
CA ARG A 25 -50.41 -29.03 -0.82
C ARG A 25 -50.61 -29.13 0.70
N LEU A 26 -50.06 -30.17 1.34
CA LEU A 26 -49.81 -30.19 2.80
C LEU A 26 -48.80 -31.28 3.25
N ARG A 27 -47.55 -31.33 2.76
CA ARG A 27 -46.54 -32.29 3.28
C ARG A 27 -45.07 -31.87 3.28
N ILE A 28 -44.70 -30.61 3.02
CA ILE A 28 -43.28 -30.23 2.85
C ILE A 28 -42.75 -29.35 4.00
N ALA A 29 -43.61 -28.86 4.91
CA ALA A 29 -43.20 -27.94 5.98
C ALA A 29 -42.66 -28.61 7.27
N LEU A 30 -42.74 -29.95 7.41
CA LEU A 30 -42.31 -30.63 8.65
C LEU A 30 -40.88 -31.18 8.64
N SER A 31 -40.18 -31.18 7.49
CA SER A 31 -38.83 -31.78 7.40
C SER A 31 -37.69 -30.79 7.66
N PHE A 32 -37.95 -29.48 7.69
CA PHE A 32 -36.92 -28.46 7.85
C PHE A 32 -36.69 -28.00 9.31
N LEU A 33 -37.60 -28.32 10.23
CA LEU A 33 -37.53 -27.89 11.64
C LEU A 33 -36.74 -28.85 12.55
N LEU A 34 -36.35 -30.02 12.04
CA LEU A 34 -35.57 -31.04 12.79
C LEU A 34 -34.06 -31.02 12.49
N LEU A 35 -33.60 -30.24 11.51
CA LEU A 35 -32.17 -30.14 11.13
C LEU A 35 -31.43 -28.95 11.75
N LEU A 36 -32.13 -28.00 12.39
CA LEU A 36 -31.51 -26.81 13.00
C LEU A 36 -31.14 -26.96 14.49
N ALA A 37 -31.41 -28.12 15.11
CA ALA A 37 -31.19 -28.35 16.55
C ALA A 37 -29.88 -29.11 16.88
N CYS A 38 -28.98 -29.34 15.90
CA CYS A 38 -27.79 -30.19 16.08
C CYS A 38 -26.43 -29.49 15.97
N LEU A 39 -26.35 -28.15 15.94
CA LEU A 39 -25.05 -27.45 15.75
C LEU A 39 -24.65 -26.48 16.87
N THR A 40 -25.25 -26.55 18.06
CA THR A 40 -24.79 -25.78 19.23
C THR A 40 -24.42 -26.69 20.40
N SER A 41 -23.20 -27.23 20.38
CA SER A 41 -22.35 -27.72 21.48
C SER A 41 -21.13 -28.39 20.82
N THR A 42 -19.88 -28.00 21.01
CA THR A 42 -19.11 -28.11 22.26
C THR A 42 -17.84 -27.24 22.22
N VAL A 43 -17.68 -26.39 23.23
CA VAL A 43 -16.39 -25.90 23.72
C VAL A 43 -15.91 -26.88 24.78
N LEU A 44 -14.71 -27.45 24.65
CA LEU A 44 -13.85 -27.79 25.80
C LEU A 44 -12.40 -28.09 25.37
N ALA A 45 -11.50 -27.75 26.29
CA ALA A 45 -10.06 -27.60 26.18
C ALA A 45 -9.24 -28.85 25.79
N GLY A 46 -8.06 -28.58 25.23
CA GLY A 46 -6.94 -29.53 25.10
C GLY A 46 -5.61 -28.78 25.10
N THR A 47 -5.05 -28.55 26.28
CA THR A 47 -3.64 -28.18 26.48
C THR A 47 -2.79 -29.43 26.29
N GLU A 48 -1.94 -29.48 25.26
CA GLU A 48 -0.77 -30.35 25.28
C GLU A 48 0.48 -29.61 24.81
N THR A 49 1.35 -29.44 25.79
CA THR A 49 2.78 -29.14 25.67
C THR A 49 3.47 -30.17 24.78
N SER A 50 4.13 -29.73 23.71
CA SER A 50 5.19 -30.51 23.09
C SER A 50 6.46 -29.67 23.03
N SER A 51 7.38 -30.04 23.93
CA SER A 51 8.74 -29.55 24.01
C SER A 51 9.55 -30.18 22.88
N SER A 52 9.99 -29.39 21.90
CA SER A 52 10.96 -29.82 20.90
C SER A 52 12.26 -29.02 21.03
N SER A 53 13.24 -29.71 21.60
CA SER A 53 14.68 -29.48 21.65
C SER A 53 15.24 -28.49 20.61
N LEU A 54 15.81 -27.39 21.12
CA LEU A 54 16.75 -26.51 20.41
C LEU A 54 18.01 -27.30 20.03
N ARG A 55 18.17 -27.64 18.75
CA ARG A 55 19.51 -27.80 18.15
C ARG A 55 19.94 -26.48 17.53
N HIS A 56 20.97 -25.89 18.13
CA HIS A 56 21.78 -24.83 17.53
C HIS A 56 22.29 -25.27 16.15
N ARG A 57 21.73 -24.68 15.09
CA ARG A 57 22.35 -24.66 13.77
C ARG A 57 22.79 -23.22 13.50
N ARG A 58 24.09 -22.97 13.67
CA ARG A 58 24.74 -21.74 13.21
C ARG A 58 24.52 -21.65 11.70
N HIS A 59 23.74 -20.68 11.26
CA HIS A 59 23.74 -20.24 9.88
C HIS A 59 24.75 -19.10 9.75
N HIS A 60 25.83 -19.39 9.02
CA HIS A 60 26.72 -18.39 8.46
C HIS A 60 25.91 -17.43 7.59
N ALA A 61 25.98 -16.14 7.90
CA ALA A 61 25.53 -15.08 7.03
C ALA A 61 26.44 -15.01 5.78
N PRO A 62 25.89 -14.88 4.56
CA PRO A 62 26.71 -14.58 3.39
C PRO A 62 27.17 -13.11 3.47
N THR A 63 28.48 -12.93 3.35
CA THR A 63 29.17 -11.64 3.30
C THR A 63 28.68 -10.83 2.09
N ILE A 64 28.00 -9.71 2.33
CA ILE A 64 27.73 -8.71 1.31
C ILE A 64 29.05 -8.02 0.96
N ASN A 65 29.38 -8.02 -0.32
CA ASN A 65 30.56 -7.38 -0.89
C ASN A 65 30.57 -5.89 -0.55
N ARG A 66 31.62 -5.49 0.17
CA ARG A 66 32.00 -4.11 0.47
C ARG A 66 32.55 -3.49 -0.80
N TYR A 67 31.80 -2.58 -1.42
CA TYR A 67 32.37 -1.73 -2.46
C TYR A 67 33.47 -0.86 -1.82
N GLU A 68 34.70 -1.04 -2.31
CA GLU A 68 35.86 -0.23 -1.94
C GLU A 68 35.67 1.20 -2.43
N LEU A 69 35.66 2.15 -1.49
CA LEU A 69 35.79 3.57 -1.80
C LEU A 69 37.28 3.85 -2.04
N HIS A 70 37.70 3.86 -3.31
CA HIS A 70 39.05 4.26 -3.68
C HIS A 70 39.29 5.73 -3.32
N ARG A 71 40.06 5.90 -2.23
CA ARG A 71 40.69 7.15 -1.81
C ARG A 71 41.73 7.56 -2.84
N ARG A 72 41.42 8.56 -3.69
CA ARG A 72 42.47 9.27 -4.45
C ARG A 72 43.30 10.13 -3.50
N LYS A 73 44.60 9.90 -3.57
CA LYS A 73 45.67 10.56 -2.85
C LYS A 73 46.26 11.56 -3.84
N ASP A 74 46.01 12.85 -3.64
CA ASP A 74 46.76 13.90 -4.31
C ASP A 74 47.54 14.65 -3.22
N GLU A 75 48.82 14.32 -3.15
CA GLU A 75 49.86 15.18 -2.59
C GLU A 75 50.25 16.14 -3.72
N ASP A 76 50.24 17.45 -3.49
CA ASP A 76 51.23 18.36 -4.06
C ASP A 76 51.19 19.75 -3.37
N GLU A 77 52.27 19.98 -2.63
CA GLU A 77 53.13 21.16 -2.60
C GLU A 77 52.60 22.59 -2.33
N VAL A 78 53.25 23.15 -1.32
CA VAL A 78 53.18 24.49 -0.74
C VAL A 78 53.71 25.57 -1.70
N LYS A 79 52.98 26.69 -1.85
CA LYS A 79 53.60 28.03 -1.99
C LYS A 79 52.84 29.10 -1.21
N GLU A 80 53.60 29.68 -0.30
CA GLU A 80 53.39 30.83 0.58
C GLU A 80 53.20 32.14 -0.21
N ILE A 81 52.20 32.96 0.12
CA ILE A 81 52.37 34.43 0.21
C ILE A 81 51.47 35.00 1.33
N VAL A 82 52.16 35.68 2.23
CA VAL A 82 51.74 36.47 3.40
C VAL A 82 50.78 37.61 3.03
N ASN A 83 49.70 37.80 3.81
CA ASN A 83 49.47 39.10 4.44
C ASN A 83 48.54 39.05 5.67
N LYS A 84 48.92 39.92 6.59
CA LYS A 84 48.63 40.02 8.02
C LYS A 84 47.49 41.01 8.24
N GLU A 85 46.54 40.71 9.12
CA GLU A 85 46.09 41.60 10.20
C GLU A 85 44.91 41.00 10.99
N THR A 86 45.13 40.84 12.29
CA THR A 86 44.11 40.71 13.33
C THR A 86 43.99 42.08 14.01
N PRO A 87 42.79 42.51 14.44
CA PRO A 87 42.64 42.68 15.89
C PRO A 87 41.26 42.31 16.47
N SER A 88 41.33 41.57 17.58
CA SER A 88 40.67 41.74 18.88
C SER A 88 39.15 41.92 19.07
N LYS A 89 38.67 41.19 20.09
CA LYS A 89 37.37 41.16 20.78
C LYS A 89 36.68 42.51 21.02
N THR A 90 35.34 42.53 20.96
CA THR A 90 34.45 43.10 21.99
C THR A 90 33.06 42.45 21.91
N GLU A 91 32.47 42.21 23.09
CA GLU A 91 31.17 41.60 23.38
C GLU A 91 29.97 42.48 22.98
N GLY A 92 28.80 41.85 22.76
CA GLY A 92 27.52 42.47 23.12
C GLY A 92 26.41 42.47 22.07
N LYS A 93 25.35 41.72 22.42
CA LYS A 93 23.93 41.84 22.01
C LYS A 93 23.48 41.00 20.81
N SER A 94 23.14 39.76 21.14
CA SER A 94 22.29 38.87 20.35
C SER A 94 20.94 39.55 20.08
N LYS A 95 20.68 39.84 18.81
CA LYS A 95 19.35 40.22 18.31
C LYS A 95 18.89 39.05 17.47
N ALA A 96 17.71 38.52 17.79
CA ALA A 96 17.10 37.39 17.11
C ALA A 96 17.08 37.62 15.59
N THR A 97 17.82 36.78 14.85
CA THR A 97 17.72 36.70 13.40
C THR A 97 16.46 35.91 13.09
N THR A 98 15.36 36.62 12.88
CA THR A 98 14.19 36.08 12.19
C THR A 98 14.64 35.66 10.80
N VAL A 99 14.69 34.35 10.54
CA VAL A 99 14.88 33.82 9.17
C VAL A 99 13.56 33.97 8.45
N THR A 100 13.32 35.17 7.92
CA THR A 100 12.30 35.38 6.90
C THR A 100 12.84 34.74 5.63
N ILE A 101 12.28 33.60 5.23
CA ILE A 101 12.51 33.06 3.88
C ILE A 101 11.85 34.02 2.90
N GLN A 102 12.57 35.09 2.56
CA GLN A 102 12.24 35.88 1.39
C GLN A 102 12.44 34.96 0.19
N ARG A 103 11.35 34.75 -0.55
CA ARG A 103 11.29 34.31 -1.94
C ARG A 103 12.07 35.28 -2.82
N ALA A 104 13.37 35.36 -2.62
CA ALA A 104 14.30 36.05 -3.48
C ALA A 104 14.69 35.05 -4.57
N ALA A 105 14.06 35.25 -5.72
CA ALA A 105 14.40 34.64 -6.98
C ALA A 105 15.91 34.68 -7.25
N LYS A 106 16.62 33.59 -6.91
CA LYS A 106 17.77 33.14 -7.71
C LYS A 106 17.21 32.34 -8.88
N THR A 107 16.62 33.04 -9.84
CA THR A 107 16.29 32.47 -11.15
C THR A 107 17.58 32.39 -11.95
N ALA A 108 18.15 31.19 -12.09
CA ALA A 108 18.83 30.70 -13.30
C ALA A 108 19.54 29.34 -13.01
N ALA A 109 18.77 28.27 -12.79
CA ALA A 109 19.20 26.87 -13.02
C ALA A 109 18.10 25.80 -12.82
N ALA A 110 16.83 26.14 -12.55
CA ALA A 110 15.79 25.16 -12.28
C ALA A 110 14.49 25.44 -13.03
N THR A 111 14.44 25.18 -14.34
CA THR A 111 13.16 25.15 -15.08
C THR A 111 13.08 24.15 -16.23
N ASN A 112 14.12 23.37 -16.55
CA ASN A 112 14.07 22.44 -17.71
C ASN A 112 14.36 20.97 -17.38
N THR A 113 14.58 20.60 -16.12
CA THR A 113 14.71 19.18 -15.78
C THR A 113 13.31 18.55 -15.80
N PRO A 114 13.09 17.49 -16.60
CA PRO A 114 11.83 16.76 -16.60
C PRO A 114 11.48 16.27 -15.20
N LEU A 115 10.19 16.13 -14.93
CA LEU A 115 9.71 15.44 -13.75
C LEU A 115 10.18 13.97 -13.81
N PRO A 116 10.61 13.38 -12.68
CA PRO A 116 11.03 11.99 -12.64
C PRO A 116 9.87 11.03 -12.94
N GLU A 117 10.22 9.88 -13.50
CA GLU A 117 9.27 8.80 -13.74
C GLU A 117 9.70 7.56 -12.94
N ALA A 118 8.75 6.72 -12.56
CA ALA A 118 9.08 5.43 -11.95
C ALA A 118 9.68 4.50 -13.00
N PHE A 119 10.59 3.62 -12.57
CA PHE A 119 11.27 2.70 -13.48
C PHE A 119 11.93 3.40 -14.68
N ASP A 120 12.56 4.56 -14.44
CA ASP A 120 13.27 5.39 -15.45
C ASP A 120 14.56 4.74 -16.00
N GLY A 121 14.84 3.49 -15.61
CA GLY A 121 15.85 2.62 -16.19
C GLY A 121 15.31 1.74 -17.32
N ASN A 122 16.08 0.71 -17.69
CA ASN A 122 15.62 -0.27 -18.68
C ASN A 122 14.81 -1.38 -17.96
N LEU A 123 13.51 -1.14 -17.76
CA LEU A 123 12.59 -2.08 -17.10
C LEU A 123 12.67 -3.49 -17.70
N SER A 124 12.70 -3.60 -19.03
CA SER A 124 12.76 -4.89 -19.73
C SER A 124 14.07 -5.65 -19.51
N ALA A 125 15.18 -4.94 -19.28
CA ALA A 125 16.46 -5.58 -18.95
C ALA A 125 16.53 -6.04 -17.49
N GLU A 126 15.83 -5.36 -16.58
CA GLU A 126 15.80 -5.69 -15.16
C GLU A 126 14.76 -6.78 -14.83
N LEU A 127 13.72 -6.89 -15.65
CA LEU A 127 12.68 -7.89 -15.50
C LEU A 127 13.11 -9.26 -16.05
N SER A 128 13.58 -10.13 -15.17
CA SER A 128 13.88 -11.54 -15.50
C SER A 128 12.59 -12.31 -15.82
N THR A 129 12.27 -12.46 -17.11
CA THR A 129 11.07 -13.13 -17.62
C THR A 129 11.42 -14.16 -18.69
N THR A 130 10.53 -15.13 -18.89
CA THR A 130 10.58 -16.04 -20.04
C THR A 130 10.07 -15.33 -21.30
N SER A 131 10.47 -15.81 -22.48
CA SER A 131 10.05 -15.24 -23.78
C SER A 131 8.54 -15.13 -23.97
N ASP A 132 7.78 -16.00 -23.29
CA ASP A 132 6.32 -16.12 -23.43
C ASP A 132 5.55 -15.35 -22.34
N SER A 133 6.24 -14.56 -21.51
CA SER A 133 5.60 -13.79 -20.44
C SER A 133 4.92 -12.53 -20.97
N ASN A 134 3.66 -12.33 -20.59
CA ASN A 134 2.92 -11.08 -20.85
C ASN A 134 3.22 -10.00 -19.80
N CYS A 135 3.95 -10.33 -18.73
CA CYS A 135 4.21 -9.41 -17.64
C CYS A 135 4.89 -8.09 -18.08
N PRO A 136 5.94 -8.10 -18.93
CA PRO A 136 6.54 -6.86 -19.41
C PRO A 136 5.53 -5.96 -20.15
N ALA A 137 4.65 -6.55 -20.95
CA ALA A 137 3.62 -5.79 -21.68
C ALA A 137 2.60 -5.17 -20.73
N PHE A 138 2.16 -5.91 -19.70
CA PHE A 138 1.24 -5.41 -18.69
C PHE A 138 1.84 -4.25 -17.88
N LEU A 139 3.09 -4.38 -17.39
CA LEU A 139 3.75 -3.32 -16.62
C LEU A 139 3.96 -2.05 -17.46
N ASN A 140 4.43 -2.20 -18.70
CA ASN A 140 4.56 -1.07 -19.63
C ASN A 140 3.21 -0.43 -19.97
N GLY A 141 2.14 -1.24 -20.03
CA GLY A 141 0.78 -0.77 -20.21
C GLY A 141 0.34 0.16 -19.08
N ILE A 142 0.65 -0.16 -17.82
CA ILE A 142 0.35 0.73 -16.68
C ILE A 142 1.17 2.02 -16.77
N LEU A 143 2.48 1.94 -17.02
CA LEU A 143 3.33 3.14 -17.10
C LEU A 143 2.95 4.08 -18.25
N SER A 144 2.33 3.55 -19.30
CA SER A 144 1.87 4.31 -20.47
C SER A 144 0.40 4.74 -20.37
N ASP A 145 -0.32 4.36 -19.31
CA ASP A 145 -1.73 4.71 -19.13
C ASP A 145 -1.86 6.20 -18.78
N PRO A 146 -2.74 6.98 -19.43
CA PRO A 146 -2.93 8.40 -19.09
C PRO A 146 -3.33 8.64 -17.63
N SER A 147 -3.97 7.65 -16.99
CA SER A 147 -4.29 7.68 -15.56
C SER A 147 -3.03 7.64 -14.72
N TYR A 148 -2.01 6.87 -15.13
CA TYR A 148 -0.73 6.83 -14.45
C TYR A 148 -0.04 8.21 -14.48
N GLU A 149 0.00 8.84 -15.66
CA GLU A 149 0.55 10.19 -15.82
C GLU A 149 -0.22 11.22 -14.97
N THR A 150 -1.54 11.17 -15.00
CA THR A 150 -2.42 12.09 -14.24
C THR A 150 -2.25 11.92 -12.73
N CYS A 151 -2.05 10.68 -12.26
CA CYS A 151 -1.95 10.36 -10.85
C CYS A 151 -0.55 10.56 -10.27
N TYR A 152 0.46 10.62 -11.13
CA TYR A 152 1.87 10.88 -10.83
C TYR A 152 2.34 10.27 -9.49
N PRO A 153 2.33 8.92 -9.38
CA PRO A 153 2.44 8.22 -8.10
C PRO A 153 3.86 8.24 -7.54
N LEU A 154 4.13 9.12 -6.56
CA LEU A 154 5.38 9.08 -5.78
C LEU A 154 5.62 7.70 -5.15
N SER A 155 4.55 7.01 -4.78
CA SER A 155 4.61 5.65 -4.25
C SER A 155 5.33 4.66 -5.18
N MET A 156 5.27 4.86 -6.49
CA MET A 156 5.96 4.02 -7.47
C MET A 156 7.42 4.44 -7.65
N MET A 157 7.75 5.70 -7.44
CA MET A 157 9.08 6.26 -7.66
C MET A 157 10.07 6.01 -6.52
N LEU A 158 9.59 5.89 -5.27
CA LEU A 158 10.42 5.87 -4.07
C LEU A 158 11.56 4.84 -4.09
N GLN A 159 11.39 3.72 -4.77
CA GLN A 159 12.41 2.66 -4.88
C GLN A 159 12.98 2.46 -6.28
N THR A 160 12.41 3.11 -7.29
CA THR A 160 12.57 2.70 -8.69
C THR A 160 13.04 3.81 -9.61
N SER A 161 13.00 5.06 -9.15
CA SER A 161 13.29 6.23 -9.97
C SER A 161 14.61 6.88 -9.59
N ARG A 162 15.58 6.84 -10.50
CA ARG A 162 16.86 7.55 -10.35
C ARG A 162 16.64 9.06 -10.32
N GLY A 163 15.78 9.57 -11.20
CA GLY A 163 15.40 10.97 -11.24
C GLY A 163 14.78 11.44 -9.93
N PHE A 164 13.97 10.60 -9.27
CA PHE A 164 13.39 10.93 -7.97
C PHE A 164 14.47 11.01 -6.88
N PHE A 165 15.42 10.07 -6.85
CA PHE A 165 16.55 10.14 -5.93
C PHE A 165 17.43 11.37 -6.16
N GLU A 166 17.61 11.82 -7.41
CA GLU A 166 18.29 13.08 -7.70
C GLU A 166 17.46 14.30 -7.24
N ALA A 167 16.13 14.26 -7.42
CA ALA A 167 15.24 15.33 -6.99
C ALA A 167 15.26 15.53 -5.46
N GLN A 168 15.34 14.44 -4.68
CA GLN A 168 15.43 14.50 -3.22
C GLN A 168 16.64 15.28 -2.69
N LYS A 169 17.72 15.41 -3.49
CA LYS A 169 18.95 16.11 -3.08
C LYS A 169 18.79 17.64 -3.03
N GLN A 170 17.71 18.18 -3.57
CA GLN A 170 17.48 19.62 -3.68
C GLN A 170 16.03 19.95 -3.31
N LEU A 171 15.85 20.86 -2.34
CA LEU A 171 14.52 21.21 -1.81
C LEU A 171 13.53 21.63 -2.90
N LEU A 172 13.93 22.54 -3.79
CA LEU A 172 13.03 23.01 -4.85
C LEU A 172 12.69 21.89 -5.85
N SER A 173 13.61 20.96 -6.10
CA SER A 173 13.36 19.84 -7.01
C SER A 173 12.34 18.88 -6.43
N ILE A 174 12.49 18.48 -5.16
CA ILE A 174 11.52 17.57 -4.53
C ILE A 174 10.15 18.22 -4.31
N VAL A 175 10.10 19.52 -4.00
CA VAL A 175 8.83 20.26 -3.90
C VAL A 175 8.08 20.24 -5.24
N ARG A 176 8.75 20.41 -6.39
CA ARG A 176 8.09 20.31 -7.71
C ARG A 176 7.48 18.91 -7.95
N VAL A 177 8.14 17.85 -7.49
CA VAL A 177 7.61 16.48 -7.58
C VAL A 177 6.39 16.31 -6.69
N LEU A 178 6.44 16.85 -5.47
CA LEU A 178 5.33 16.79 -4.53
C LEU A 178 4.14 17.60 -5.03
N ASP A 179 4.35 18.80 -5.57
CA ASP A 179 3.27 19.60 -6.17
C ASP A 179 2.54 18.85 -7.29
N ALA A 180 3.28 18.14 -8.14
CA ALA A 180 2.69 17.30 -9.18
C ALA A 180 1.93 16.09 -8.59
N THR A 181 2.49 15.43 -7.57
CA THR A 181 1.87 14.28 -6.91
C THR A 181 0.57 14.69 -6.20
N CYS A 182 0.61 15.79 -5.45
CA CYS A 182 -0.46 16.24 -4.57
C CYS A 182 -1.60 16.94 -5.31
N ALA A 183 -1.42 17.31 -6.57
CA ALA A 183 -2.49 17.83 -7.43
C ALA A 183 -3.47 16.75 -7.92
N ALA A 184 -3.13 15.46 -7.78
CA ALA A 184 -3.95 14.36 -8.26
C ALA A 184 -5.26 14.19 -7.47
N ASN A 185 -6.29 13.66 -8.13
CA ASN A 185 -7.52 13.21 -7.47
C ASN A 185 -7.25 11.87 -6.77
N VAL A 186 -7.00 11.91 -5.47
CA VAL A 186 -6.58 10.73 -4.69
C VAL A 186 -7.57 9.56 -4.80
N THR A 187 -8.88 9.80 -4.80
CA THR A 187 -9.88 8.73 -4.88
C THR A 187 -9.83 8.03 -6.24
N TYR A 188 -9.88 8.80 -7.34
CA TYR A 188 -9.76 8.25 -8.69
C TYR A 188 -8.48 7.43 -8.88
N CYS A 189 -7.36 7.98 -8.40
CA CYS A 189 -6.07 7.35 -8.55
C CYS A 189 -5.91 6.10 -7.68
N THR A 190 -6.46 6.10 -6.48
CA THR A 190 -6.50 4.91 -5.61
C THR A 190 -7.27 3.79 -6.29
N ASP A 191 -8.46 4.07 -6.83
CA ASP A 191 -9.27 3.06 -7.55
C ASP A 191 -8.51 2.48 -8.76
N PHE A 192 -7.82 3.33 -9.53
CA PHE A 192 -6.99 2.91 -10.65
C PHE A 192 -5.85 1.97 -10.20
N PHE A 193 -5.07 2.37 -9.20
CA PHE A 193 -3.94 1.58 -8.72
C PHE A 193 -4.37 0.28 -8.03
N ASP A 194 -5.51 0.28 -7.33
CA ASP A 194 -6.06 -0.95 -6.73
C ASP A 194 -6.58 -1.92 -7.78
N ALA A 195 -7.18 -1.42 -8.86
CA ALA A 195 -7.55 -2.25 -10.00
C ALA A 195 -6.31 -2.83 -10.70
N ALA A 196 -5.29 -2.00 -10.94
CA ALA A 196 -4.03 -2.42 -11.54
C ALA A 196 -3.29 -3.46 -10.67
N ALA A 197 -3.26 -3.27 -9.35
CA ALA A 197 -2.67 -4.20 -8.38
C ALA A 197 -3.36 -5.57 -8.37
N ARG A 198 -4.69 -5.60 -8.42
CA ARG A 198 -5.44 -6.86 -8.55
C ARG A 198 -5.10 -7.57 -9.86
N ASN A 199 -5.11 -6.83 -10.97
CA ASN A 199 -4.84 -7.38 -12.30
C ASN A 199 -3.39 -7.87 -12.46
N LEU A 200 -2.41 -7.24 -11.79
CA LEU A 200 -1.01 -7.66 -11.84
C LEU A 200 -0.82 -9.12 -11.45
N THR A 201 -1.56 -9.58 -10.44
CA THR A 201 -1.49 -10.96 -9.95
C THR A 201 -2.37 -11.96 -10.72
N ALA A 202 -3.05 -11.52 -11.77
CA ALA A 202 -3.84 -12.39 -12.64
C ALA A 202 -2.94 -13.27 -13.53
N SER A 203 -3.44 -14.46 -13.87
CA SER A 203 -2.70 -15.49 -14.63
C SER A 203 -2.17 -15.02 -15.97
N GLU A 204 -2.92 -14.15 -16.63
CA GLU A 204 -2.66 -13.59 -17.94
C GLU A 204 -1.61 -12.46 -17.94
N ASN A 205 -1.22 -11.98 -16.75
CA ASN A 205 -0.31 -10.85 -16.55
C ASN A 205 1.02 -11.31 -15.90
N CYS A 206 1.23 -11.01 -14.62
CA CYS A 206 2.51 -11.21 -13.91
C CYS A 206 2.42 -12.30 -12.82
N LYS A 207 1.41 -13.17 -12.83
CA LYS A 207 1.22 -14.16 -11.75
C LYS A 207 2.46 -15.05 -11.55
N GLN A 208 3.07 -15.53 -12.63
CA GLN A 208 4.25 -16.41 -12.54
C GLN A 208 5.45 -15.67 -11.94
N GLU A 209 5.70 -14.44 -12.37
CA GLU A 209 6.78 -13.58 -11.86
C GLU A 209 6.53 -13.20 -10.41
N TRP A 210 5.28 -12.95 -10.04
CA TRP A 210 4.87 -12.71 -8.66
C TRP A 210 5.15 -13.93 -7.77
N GLU A 211 4.69 -15.11 -8.18
CA GLU A 211 4.87 -16.36 -7.42
C GLU A 211 6.33 -16.81 -7.32
N SER A 212 7.13 -16.54 -8.36
CA SER A 212 8.59 -16.76 -8.33
C SER A 212 9.34 -15.70 -7.53
N GLY A 213 8.65 -14.66 -7.07
CA GLY A 213 9.19 -13.65 -6.17
C GLY A 213 10.02 -12.57 -6.85
N ASN A 214 9.80 -12.31 -8.14
CA ASN A 214 10.48 -11.30 -8.93
C ASN A 214 10.40 -9.90 -8.26
N THR A 215 11.56 -9.28 -8.05
CA THR A 215 11.67 -8.02 -7.31
C THR A 215 10.98 -6.85 -8.00
N ILE A 216 11.04 -6.76 -9.33
CA ILE A 216 10.39 -5.68 -10.10
C ILE A 216 8.88 -5.76 -9.95
N VAL A 217 8.31 -6.97 -10.09
CA VAL A 217 6.87 -7.21 -9.93
C VAL A 217 6.41 -6.89 -8.51
N LYS A 218 7.21 -7.24 -7.49
CA LYS A 218 6.97 -6.87 -6.09
C LYS A 218 6.98 -5.35 -5.88
N GLN A 219 7.98 -4.66 -6.42
CA GLN A 219 8.08 -3.20 -6.32
C GLN A 219 6.88 -2.50 -6.98
N PHE A 220 6.47 -2.99 -8.14
CA PHE A 220 5.29 -2.49 -8.85
C PHE A 220 4.02 -2.69 -8.01
N LEU A 221 3.79 -3.90 -7.49
CA LEU A 221 2.63 -4.20 -6.65
C LEU A 221 2.59 -3.34 -5.38
N TYR A 222 3.71 -3.22 -4.68
CA TYR A 222 3.78 -2.40 -3.46
C TYR A 222 3.63 -0.92 -3.74
N GLY A 223 4.23 -0.41 -4.82
CA GLY A 223 4.07 0.98 -5.21
C GLY A 223 2.62 1.33 -5.55
N MET A 224 1.88 0.44 -6.22
CA MET A 224 0.46 0.64 -6.50
C MET A 224 -0.39 0.56 -5.23
N LYS A 225 -0.23 -0.50 -4.43
CA LYS A 225 -0.99 -0.68 -3.17
C LYS A 225 -0.76 0.43 -2.14
N ALA A 226 0.45 0.97 -2.10
CA ALA A 226 0.82 2.03 -1.17
C ALA A 226 0.39 3.43 -1.65
N TYR A 227 -0.24 3.57 -2.82
CA TYR A 227 -0.54 4.88 -3.44
C TYR A 227 -1.26 5.82 -2.48
N GLU A 228 -2.43 5.44 -1.97
CA GLU A 228 -3.24 6.34 -1.14
C GLU A 228 -2.51 6.76 0.14
N MET A 229 -1.91 5.78 0.82
CA MET A 229 -1.14 5.98 2.05
C MET A 229 0.05 6.92 1.82
N MET A 230 0.80 6.70 0.74
CA MET A 230 1.95 7.52 0.40
C MET A 230 1.55 8.91 -0.11
N TYR A 231 0.45 9.04 -0.85
CA TYR A 231 -0.13 10.33 -1.21
C TYR A 231 -0.43 11.13 0.06
N LYS A 232 -1.21 10.56 0.99
CA LYS A 232 -1.53 11.24 2.25
C LYS A 232 -0.27 11.63 3.03
N ALA A 233 0.68 10.72 3.19
CA ALA A 233 1.89 10.96 3.98
C ALA A 233 2.84 11.99 3.35
N THR A 234 3.04 11.94 2.04
CA THR A 234 3.98 12.85 1.35
C THR A 234 3.38 14.21 1.07
N CYS A 235 2.05 14.31 0.95
CA CYS A 235 1.32 15.56 0.83
C CYS A 235 1.04 16.25 2.18
N LEU A 236 1.47 15.66 3.31
CA LEU A 236 1.45 16.35 4.60
C LEU A 236 2.30 17.62 4.52
N GLN A 237 1.69 18.75 4.86
CA GLN A 237 2.33 20.05 5.00
C GLN A 237 2.24 20.51 6.45
N THR A 238 3.32 21.11 6.95
CA THR A 238 3.36 21.70 8.29
C THR A 238 2.37 22.86 8.39
N PRO A 239 1.54 22.94 9.46
CA PRO A 239 0.57 24.02 9.62
C PRO A 239 1.16 25.42 9.73
N GLU A 240 2.45 25.55 10.08
CA GLU A 240 3.08 26.83 10.35
C GLU A 240 3.58 27.56 9.10
N ASP A 241 4.03 26.82 8.08
CA ASP A 241 4.72 27.35 6.91
C ASP A 241 4.41 26.61 5.59
N ASP A 242 3.42 25.71 5.60
CA ASP A 242 2.96 24.92 4.46
C ASP A 242 4.07 24.09 3.78
N MET A 243 5.14 23.75 4.52
CA MET A 243 6.25 22.98 3.99
C MET A 243 5.94 21.48 4.03
N TYR A 244 6.16 20.79 2.91
CA TYR A 244 5.95 19.33 2.89
C TYR A 244 6.87 18.61 3.88
N CYS A 245 6.27 17.79 4.74
CA CYS A 245 6.98 16.96 5.70
C CYS A 245 7.99 16.03 5.03
N TYR A 246 7.62 15.45 3.89
CA TYR A 246 8.53 14.59 3.11
C TYR A 246 9.72 15.36 2.54
N ALA A 247 9.50 16.57 2.01
CA ALA A 247 10.57 17.40 1.48
C ALA A 247 11.61 17.72 2.56
N ASN A 248 11.16 18.09 3.77
CA ASN A 248 12.06 18.29 4.90
C ASN A 248 12.76 16.98 5.31
N ALA A 249 12.05 15.84 5.34
CA ALA A 249 12.62 14.55 5.72
C ALA A 249 13.80 14.11 4.84
N VAL A 250 13.75 14.38 3.53
CA VAL A 250 14.78 13.96 2.57
C VAL A 250 15.87 15.01 2.30
N THR A 251 15.63 16.29 2.63
CA THR A 251 16.60 17.38 2.37
C THR A 251 17.30 17.89 3.63
N ASN A 252 16.73 17.67 4.82
CA ASN A 252 17.31 18.12 6.08
C ASN A 252 18.32 17.11 6.63
N THR A 253 19.60 17.46 6.52
CA THR A 253 20.72 16.61 6.96
C THR A 253 20.79 16.41 8.47
N THR A 254 20.13 17.25 9.27
CA THR A 254 20.12 17.11 10.75
C THR A 254 19.12 16.06 11.20
N THR A 255 18.06 15.82 10.41
CA THR A 255 16.97 14.89 10.74
C THR A 255 16.80 13.82 9.66
N ALA A 256 17.90 13.40 9.03
CA ALA A 256 17.89 12.49 7.88
C ALA A 256 17.22 11.13 8.17
N ALA A 257 17.18 10.71 9.44
CA ALA A 257 16.49 9.50 9.87
C ALA A 257 14.97 9.54 9.60
N ASN A 258 14.38 10.74 9.48
CA ASN A 258 12.96 10.91 9.17
C ASN A 258 12.58 10.32 7.80
N ALA A 259 13.52 10.25 6.85
CA ALA A 259 13.27 9.66 5.54
C ALA A 259 12.95 8.15 5.62
N TYR A 260 13.46 7.43 6.63
CA TYR A 260 13.26 5.99 6.77
C TYR A 260 11.80 5.60 7.01
N PHE A 261 11.00 6.50 7.59
CA PHE A 261 9.59 6.26 7.86
C PHE A 261 8.80 5.99 6.58
N TYR A 262 9.12 6.69 5.50
CA TYR A 262 8.42 6.57 4.22
C TYR A 262 8.69 5.24 3.50
N TYR A 263 9.57 4.39 4.03
CA TYR A 263 9.80 3.04 3.54
C TYR A 263 9.00 1.96 4.30
N LEU A 264 8.37 2.30 5.43
CA LEU A 264 7.50 1.38 6.18
C LEU A 264 6.37 0.78 5.32
N PRO A 265 5.70 1.56 4.44
CA PRO A 265 4.68 1.06 3.51
C PRO A 265 5.14 -0.07 2.57
N TYR A 266 6.45 -0.25 2.43
CA TYR A 266 7.05 -1.22 1.52
C TYR A 266 7.66 -2.43 2.25
N ASN A 267 7.20 -2.69 3.46
CA ASN A 267 7.69 -3.76 4.31
C ASN A 267 9.19 -3.62 4.67
N LEU A 268 9.67 -2.38 4.81
CA LEU A 268 11.02 -2.09 5.29
C LEU A 268 10.94 -1.55 6.72
N THR A 269 11.44 -2.31 7.68
CA THR A 269 11.48 -1.90 9.08
C THR A 269 12.47 -0.77 9.30
N LEU A 270 12.21 0.08 10.29
CA LEU A 270 13.15 1.12 10.69
C LEU A 270 14.51 0.50 11.10
N PRO A 271 15.64 1.06 10.61
CA PRO A 271 16.95 0.70 11.13
C PRO A 271 17.04 0.91 12.65
N GLY A 272 17.81 0.06 13.34
CA GLY A 272 18.01 0.20 14.79
C GLY A 272 18.64 1.54 15.22
N SER A 273 19.35 2.21 14.30
CA SER A 273 19.96 3.52 14.48
C SER A 273 19.05 4.70 14.12
N THR A 274 17.78 4.47 13.80
CA THR A 274 16.84 5.54 13.45
C THR A 274 16.61 6.43 14.67
N ASN A 275 16.95 7.72 14.54
CA ASN A 275 16.72 8.73 15.55
C ASN A 275 15.80 9.85 14.99
N PRO A 276 14.46 9.72 15.12
CA PRO A 276 13.52 10.68 14.56
C PRO A 276 13.57 12.03 15.29
N SER A 277 13.15 13.09 14.61
CA SER A 277 13.08 14.44 15.22
C SER A 277 11.94 14.65 16.22
N CYS A 278 11.11 13.62 16.49
CA CYS A 278 9.94 13.69 17.37
C CYS A 278 9.03 14.90 17.07
N SER A 279 8.90 15.25 15.79
CA SER A 279 8.15 16.40 15.32
C SER A 279 6.72 16.02 14.93
N TRP A 280 5.88 17.04 14.75
CA TRP A 280 4.52 16.88 14.21
C TRP A 280 4.50 16.03 12.93
N CYS A 281 5.43 16.27 12.00
CA CYS A 281 5.54 15.47 10.78
C CYS A 281 5.70 13.97 11.03
N ILE A 282 6.51 13.56 12.02
CA ILE A 282 6.67 12.14 12.35
C ILE A 282 5.40 11.58 12.98
N GLN A 283 4.78 12.35 13.88
CA GLN A 283 3.52 11.95 14.51
C GLN A 283 2.43 11.72 13.47
N GLU A 284 2.19 12.67 12.57
CA GLU A 284 1.14 12.54 11.56
C GLU A 284 1.44 11.51 10.48
N THR A 285 2.71 11.39 10.06
CA THR A 285 3.11 10.32 9.14
C THR A 285 2.80 8.94 9.74
N MET A 286 3.11 8.76 11.03
CA MET A 286 2.79 7.53 11.74
C MET A 286 1.28 7.37 11.98
N ASN A 287 0.51 8.44 12.18
CA ASN A 287 -0.96 8.35 12.27
C ASN A 287 -1.58 7.86 10.95
N ILE A 288 -1.07 8.33 9.81
CA ILE A 288 -1.50 7.86 8.49
C ILE A 288 -1.17 6.38 8.32
N PHE A 289 0.04 5.96 8.69
CA PHE A 289 0.45 4.56 8.60
C PHE A 289 -0.31 3.66 9.57
N HIS A 290 -0.67 4.16 10.75
CA HIS A 290 -1.55 3.46 11.68
C HIS A 290 -2.90 3.19 11.05
N ALA A 291 -3.56 4.21 10.51
CA ALA A 291 -4.86 4.08 9.86
C ALA A 291 -4.78 3.14 8.65
N ALA A 292 -3.76 3.27 7.81
CA ALA A 292 -3.56 2.37 6.66
C ALA A 292 -3.29 0.91 7.07
N ALA A 293 -2.80 0.68 8.29
CA ALA A 293 -2.59 -0.67 8.80
C ALA A 293 -3.89 -1.38 9.20
N GLU A 294 -5.05 -0.70 9.19
CA GLU A 294 -6.38 -1.29 9.37
C GLU A 294 -6.64 -2.41 8.36
N ASP A 295 -6.26 -2.19 7.10
CA ASP A 295 -6.16 -3.24 6.09
C ASP A 295 -4.88 -4.07 6.30
N ARG A 296 -5.04 -5.29 6.80
CA ARG A 296 -3.92 -6.23 7.01
C ARG A 296 -3.27 -6.72 5.71
N SER A 297 -3.88 -6.46 4.56
CA SER A 297 -3.30 -6.74 3.25
C SER A 297 -2.22 -5.71 2.85
N GLN A 298 -2.18 -4.55 3.51
CA GLN A 298 -1.17 -3.52 3.30
C GLN A 298 0.15 -3.91 3.99
N PRO A 299 1.31 -3.81 3.30
CA PRO A 299 2.58 -4.21 3.91
C PRO A 299 2.98 -3.41 5.16
N VAL A 300 2.42 -2.21 5.33
CA VAL A 300 2.65 -1.38 6.52
C VAL A 300 2.19 -2.05 7.82
N ALA A 301 1.16 -2.92 7.76
CA ALA A 301 0.68 -3.64 8.94
C ALA A 301 1.76 -4.56 9.54
N LEU A 302 2.73 -5.00 8.74
CA LEU A 302 3.85 -5.84 9.19
C LEU A 302 4.96 -5.04 9.88
N THR A 303 5.07 -3.75 9.59
CA THR A 303 6.18 -2.90 10.04
C THR A 303 5.79 -1.89 11.10
N TYR A 304 4.52 -1.46 11.11
CA TYR A 304 4.01 -0.37 11.95
C TYR A 304 4.29 -0.55 13.45
N GLU A 305 3.87 -1.64 14.08
CA GLU A 305 4.02 -1.82 15.54
C GLU A 305 5.48 -1.81 15.99
N SER A 306 6.38 -2.36 15.17
CA SER A 306 7.81 -2.33 15.46
C SER A 306 8.37 -0.90 15.39
N ALA A 307 7.95 -0.14 14.39
CA ALA A 307 8.34 1.26 14.22
C ALA A 307 7.76 2.15 15.33
N ALA A 308 6.48 2.00 15.65
CA ALA A 308 5.80 2.77 16.69
C ALA A 308 6.43 2.57 18.08
N ARG A 309 6.83 1.33 18.43
CA ARG A 309 7.57 1.07 19.66
C ARG A 309 8.93 1.77 19.69
N GLN A 310 9.67 1.78 18.58
CA GLN A 310 10.94 2.49 18.50
C GLN A 310 10.74 4.00 18.64
N VAL A 311 9.72 4.56 17.96
CA VAL A 311 9.35 5.98 18.08
C VAL A 311 9.01 6.33 19.52
N ASN A 312 8.12 5.59 20.18
CA ASN A 312 7.72 5.88 21.56
C ASN A 312 8.88 5.72 22.56
N THR A 313 9.85 4.85 22.27
CA THR A 313 11.07 4.73 23.09
C THR A 313 11.93 6.00 23.01
N LEU A 314 11.97 6.67 21.86
CA LEU A 314 12.85 7.82 21.61
C LEU A 314 12.15 9.17 21.84
N CYS A 315 10.86 9.24 21.52
CA CYS A 315 10.05 10.47 21.54
C CYS A 315 9.16 10.62 22.77
N GLY A 316 9.11 9.59 23.62
CA GLY A 316 8.26 9.56 24.81
C GLY A 316 7.08 8.59 24.66
N PRO A 317 6.55 8.10 25.79
CA PRO A 317 5.42 7.18 25.78
C PRO A 317 4.23 7.82 25.07
N ASP A 318 3.49 7.00 24.32
CA ASP A 318 2.26 7.37 23.61
C ASP A 318 2.42 8.53 22.61
N PHE A 319 3.64 8.81 22.13
CA PHE A 319 3.87 9.78 21.06
C PHE A 319 3.10 9.39 19.78
N VAL A 320 3.06 8.10 19.45
CA VAL A 320 2.20 7.49 18.43
C VAL A 320 1.51 6.24 19.00
N ASN A 321 0.41 5.80 18.37
CA ASN A 321 -0.25 4.56 18.78
C ASN A 321 0.71 3.37 18.59
N SER A 322 0.90 2.56 19.64
CA SER A 322 1.86 1.44 19.62
C SER A 322 1.26 0.12 19.13
N THR A 323 -0.05 0.10 18.88
CA THR A 323 -0.82 -1.07 18.46
C THR A 323 -1.43 -0.84 17.09
N LEU A 324 -1.85 -1.92 16.42
CA LEU A 324 -2.65 -1.80 15.20
C LEU A 324 -4.10 -1.39 15.53
N PRO A 325 -4.77 -0.62 14.65
CA PRO A 325 -6.20 -0.41 14.76
C PRO A 325 -6.94 -1.77 14.61
N PRO A 326 -8.21 -1.86 15.04
CA PRO A 326 -9.06 -3.02 14.74
C PRO A 326 -9.00 -3.37 13.26
N GLU A 327 -8.97 -4.65 12.91
CA GLU A 327 -8.92 -5.04 11.50
C GLU A 327 -10.25 -4.70 10.80
N GLU A 328 -10.18 -4.18 9.57
CA GLU A 328 -11.36 -4.02 8.73
C GLU A 328 -11.96 -5.40 8.44
N THR A 329 -13.00 -5.79 9.17
CA THR A 329 -13.83 -6.90 8.73
C THR A 329 -14.62 -6.42 7.52
N ASN A 330 -14.15 -6.74 6.31
CA ASN A 330 -14.96 -6.68 5.11
C ASN A 330 -16.13 -7.66 5.26
N LEU A 331 -17.17 -7.25 5.99
CA LEU A 331 -18.49 -7.85 5.94
C LEU A 331 -19.06 -7.46 4.58
N ALA A 332 -18.57 -8.13 3.54
CA ALA A 332 -19.15 -8.09 2.20
C ALA A 332 -20.65 -8.32 2.35
N HIS A 333 -21.43 -7.27 2.11
CA HIS A 333 -22.88 -7.25 1.91
C HIS A 333 -23.66 -8.46 2.47
N ILE A 334 -23.81 -8.55 3.79
CA ILE A 334 -25.08 -9.06 4.33
C ILE A 334 -26.01 -7.86 4.45
N PHE A 335 -26.33 -7.23 3.32
CA PHE A 335 -27.66 -6.66 3.18
C PHE A 335 -28.60 -7.86 3.13
N ALA A 336 -28.92 -8.42 4.30
CA ALA A 336 -30.15 -9.18 4.45
C ALA A 336 -31.24 -8.16 4.15
N PRO A 337 -31.92 -8.25 3.01
CA PRO A 337 -32.87 -7.22 2.65
C PRO A 337 -34.03 -7.28 3.66
N SER A 338 -34.37 -6.13 4.21
CA SER A 338 -35.32 -5.88 5.31
C SER A 338 -36.69 -6.60 5.22
N TRP A 339 -37.05 -7.15 4.06
CA TRP A 339 -38.29 -7.91 3.84
C TRP A 339 -38.29 -9.33 4.42
N VAL A 340 -37.13 -9.91 4.76
CA VAL A 340 -37.11 -11.26 5.41
C VAL A 340 -37.59 -11.20 6.87
N GLY A 341 -37.53 -10.02 7.51
CA GLY A 341 -38.04 -9.81 8.88
C GLY A 341 -39.56 -9.70 8.99
N LEU A 342 -40.28 -9.50 7.89
CA LEU A 342 -41.72 -9.19 7.92
C LEU A 342 -42.62 -10.41 7.67
N VAL A 343 -42.07 -11.54 7.20
CA VAL A 343 -42.88 -12.75 6.93
C VAL A 343 -43.10 -13.61 8.18
N LEU A 344 -42.28 -13.46 9.23
CA LEU A 344 -42.45 -14.23 10.48
C LEU A 344 -43.41 -13.60 11.50
N ALA A 345 -43.86 -12.35 11.28
CA ALA A 345 -44.77 -11.65 12.22
C ALA A 345 -46.26 -11.68 11.83
N LEU A 346 -46.61 -12.09 10.59
CA LEU A 346 -48.00 -12.12 10.12
C LEU A 346 -48.65 -13.52 10.17
N GLY A 347 -47.93 -14.55 10.63
CA GLY A 347 -48.44 -15.91 10.76
C GLY A 347 -49.18 -16.22 12.07
N SER A 348 -49.08 -15.37 13.10
CA SER A 348 -49.68 -15.62 14.42
C SER A 348 -51.03 -14.91 14.65
N ALA A 349 -51.44 -13.98 13.77
CA ALA A 349 -52.71 -13.27 13.92
C ALA A 349 -53.92 -14.00 13.30
N ALA A 350 -53.72 -15.09 12.55
CA ALA A 350 -54.79 -15.80 11.85
C ALA A 350 -55.36 -17.04 12.59
N LEU A 351 -54.91 -17.33 13.82
CA LEU A 351 -55.39 -18.50 14.60
C LEU A 351 -56.24 -18.15 15.83
N VAL A 352 -56.48 -16.86 16.13
CA VAL A 352 -57.28 -16.45 17.30
C VAL A 352 -58.77 -16.25 16.99
N ASN A 353 -59.16 -16.16 15.71
CA ASN A 353 -60.57 -15.95 15.30
C ASN A 353 -61.30 -17.21 14.80
N ALA A 354 -60.90 -18.40 15.25
CA ALA A 354 -61.59 -19.66 14.92
C ALA A 354 -62.01 -20.49 16.16
N VAL A 355 -62.09 -19.89 17.35
CA VAL A 355 -62.58 -20.54 18.58
C VAL A 355 -63.50 -19.62 19.39
N LEU A 356 -64.41 -18.92 18.73
CA LEU A 356 -65.58 -18.30 19.39
C LEU A 356 -66.79 -18.36 18.46
#